data_AF-A0A972X6P4-F1
#
_entry.id   AF-A0A972X6P4-F1
#
_cell.length_a   1.000
_cell.length_b   1.000
_cell.length_c   1.000
_cell.angle_alpha   90.00
_cell.angle_beta   90.00
_cell.angle_gamma   90.00
#
_symmetry.space_group_name_H-M   'P 1'
#
loop_
_entity.id
_entity.type
_entity.pdbx_description
1 polymer ?
#
loop_
_entity_poly.entity_id
_entity_poly.type
_entity_poly.pdbx_seq_one_letter_code
_entity_poly.pdbx_strand_id
1 'polypeptide(L)'
;MPDLLNVGAAWLSSQLKAAAGSVVTYRRGDLEAEVTATIGRSEFESTSSSGAIENWESRDFLILAEDLPFGEPERGDLVLELSGGDELEYEVAAPRGIPVFRYGDAFRSIVRVHTKQSEGVAILSTEAGEQLTTEAGQPLVAQ
;
A
#
# COMPACT_ATOMS: atom_id res chain seq x y z
N MET A 1 20.12 17.40 26.25
CA MET A 1 19.29 18.24 25.36
C MET A 1 18.46 17.31 24.52
N PRO A 2 17.14 17.52 24.39
CA PRO A 2 16.32 16.71 23.49
C PRO A 2 16.80 16.87 22.04
N ASP A 3 16.75 15.79 21.27
CA ASP A 3 17.05 15.83 19.84
C ASP A 3 15.90 16.53 19.11
N LEU A 4 16.08 17.81 18.82
CA LEU A 4 15.06 18.65 18.18
C LEU A 4 14.67 18.17 16.79
N LEU A 5 15.60 17.53 16.06
CA LEU A 5 15.31 17.01 14.73
C LEU A 5 14.47 15.75 14.81
N ASN A 6 14.74 14.88 15.78
CA ASN A 6 13.91 13.70 16.03
C ASN A 6 12.48 14.09 16.47
N VAL A 7 12.36 15.03 17.42
CA VAL A 7 11.04 15.53 17.87
C VAL A 7 10.28 16.20 16.72
N GLY A 8 10.97 17.00 15.90
CA GLY A 8 10.36 17.63 14.73
C GLY A 8 9.90 16.63 13.68
N ALA A 9 10.70 15.58 13.42
CA ALA A 9 10.34 14.52 12.48
C ALA A 9 9.10 13.75 12.93
N ALA A 10 9.03 13.34 14.20
CA ALA A 10 7.86 12.66 14.77
C ALA A 10 6.60 13.54 14.75
N TRP A 11 6.75 14.84 15.01
CA TRP A 11 5.62 15.76 14.91
C TRP A 11 5.12 15.88 13.46
N LEU A 12 6.04 16.03 12.50
CA LEU A 12 5.70 16.17 11.08
C LEU A 12 5.04 14.90 10.53
N SER A 13 5.55 13.72 10.89
CA SER A 13 4.96 12.45 10.47
C SER A 13 3.54 12.27 11.01
N SER A 14 3.30 12.66 12.27
CA SER A 14 1.95 12.67 12.86
C SER A 14 1.01 13.63 12.12
N GLN A 15 1.49 14.83 11.75
CA GLN A 15 0.69 15.78 10.97
C GLN A 15 0.37 15.24 9.57
N LEU A 16 1.32 14.56 8.93
CA LEU A 16 1.11 13.94 7.62
C LEU A 16 0.03 12.86 7.68
N LYS A 17 0.11 11.96 8.67
CA LYS A 17 -0.92 10.94 8.93
C LYS A 17 -2.30 11.59 9.16
N ALA A 18 -2.37 12.66 9.94
CA ALA A 18 -3.64 13.31 10.26
C ALA A 18 -4.27 14.06 9.07
N ALA A 19 -3.47 14.71 8.23
CA ALA A 19 -3.96 15.57 7.15
C ALA A 19 -4.12 14.84 5.80
N ALA A 20 -3.31 13.82 5.55
CA ALA A 20 -3.25 13.10 4.26
C ALA A 20 -3.30 11.58 4.42
N GLY A 21 -3.63 11.07 5.61
CA GLY A 21 -3.81 9.65 5.86
C GLY A 21 -5.16 9.17 5.35
N SER A 22 -5.15 7.99 4.73
CA SER A 22 -6.32 7.20 4.36
C SER A 22 -6.29 5.89 5.14
N VAL A 23 -7.45 5.42 5.59
CA VAL A 23 -7.55 4.12 6.25
C VAL A 23 -7.47 3.05 5.18
N VAL A 24 -6.53 2.12 5.35
CA VAL A 24 -6.33 0.96 4.49
C VAL A 24 -6.28 -0.29 5.36
N THR A 25 -6.65 -1.42 4.77
CA THR A 25 -6.59 -2.70 5.45
C THR A 25 -5.29 -3.40 5.08
N TYR A 26 -4.46 -3.71 6.07
CA TYR A 26 -3.23 -4.45 5.88
C TYR A 26 -3.46 -5.92 6.19
N ARG A 27 -3.09 -6.81 5.26
CA ARG A 27 -3.28 -8.26 5.39
C ARG A 27 -1.96 -9.00 5.19
N ARG A 28 -1.64 -9.90 6.13
CA ARG A 28 -0.50 -10.82 6.08
C ARG A 28 -1.01 -12.24 6.30
N GLY A 29 -1.10 -13.03 5.22
CA GLY A 29 -1.73 -14.35 5.28
C GLY A 29 -3.18 -14.24 5.77
N ASP A 30 -3.48 -14.90 6.90
CA ASP A 30 -4.80 -14.88 7.54
C ASP A 30 -4.99 -13.74 8.55
N LEU A 31 -3.97 -12.91 8.78
CA LEU A 31 -4.03 -11.77 9.70
C LEU A 31 -4.41 -10.49 8.97
N GLU A 32 -5.30 -9.71 9.57
CA GLU A 32 -5.81 -8.47 8.99
C GLU A 32 -5.88 -7.37 10.06
N ALA A 33 -5.50 -6.14 9.69
CA ALA A 33 -5.55 -4.98 10.57
C ALA A 33 -5.75 -3.69 9.78
N GLU A 34 -6.63 -2.81 10.28
CA GLU A 34 -6.78 -1.46 9.73
C GLU A 34 -5.61 -0.57 10.15
N VAL A 35 -5.04 0.16 9.20
CA VAL A 35 -3.94 1.09 9.42
C VAL A 35 -4.17 2.37 8.63
N THR A 36 -3.76 3.51 9.18
CA THR A 36 -3.78 4.77 8.43
C THR A 36 -2.47 4.92 7.66
N ALA A 37 -2.56 4.99 6.34
CA ALA A 37 -1.43 5.19 5.46
C ALA A 37 -1.59 6.47 4.64
N THR A 38 -0.50 7.20 4.41
CA THR A 38 -0.46 8.25 3.39
C THR A 38 -0.06 7.65 2.05
N ILE A 39 -0.78 7.99 1.00
CA ILE A 39 -0.55 7.44 -0.34
C ILE A 39 0.59 8.23 -1.02
N GLY A 40 1.59 7.51 -1.50
CA GLY A 40 2.71 8.00 -2.30
C GLY A 40 2.84 7.26 -3.63
N ARG A 41 3.78 7.70 -4.46
CA ARG A 41 4.09 7.10 -5.76
C ARG A 41 5.60 7.01 -5.94
N SER A 42 6.07 5.88 -6.44
CA SER A 42 7.46 5.68 -6.86
C SER A 42 7.50 5.03 -8.24
N GLU A 43 8.36 5.56 -9.11
CA GLU A 43 8.62 4.97 -10.43
C GLU A 43 10.01 4.33 -10.39
N PHE A 44 10.10 3.08 -10.84
CA PHE A 44 11.36 2.35 -10.97
C PHE A 44 11.57 1.97 -12.43
N GLU A 45 12.76 2.24 -12.95
CA GLU A 45 13.17 1.72 -14.24
C GLU A 45 13.98 0.44 -14.00
N SER A 46 13.55 -0.66 -14.61
CA SER A 46 14.28 -1.94 -14.60
C SER A 46 14.59 -2.37 -16.03
N THR A 47 15.77 -2.95 -16.25
CA THR A 47 16.10 -3.55 -17.55
C THR A 47 15.81 -5.04 -17.49
N SER A 48 14.87 -5.49 -18.31
CA SER A 48 14.55 -6.91 -18.45
C SER A 48 15.73 -7.67 -19.09
N SER A 49 15.76 -9.00 -18.93
CA SER A 49 16.80 -9.86 -19.51
C SER A 49 16.85 -9.82 -21.05
N SER A 50 15.81 -9.29 -21.71
CA SER A 50 15.75 -9.06 -23.15
C SER A 50 16.30 -7.70 -23.60
N GLY A 51 16.71 -6.83 -22.67
CA GLY A 51 17.17 -5.46 -22.96
C GLY A 51 16.05 -4.42 -23.07
N ALA A 52 14.79 -4.80 -22.83
CA ALA A 52 13.68 -3.85 -22.75
C ALA A 52 13.70 -3.09 -21.41
N ILE A 53 13.37 -1.78 -21.45
CA ILE A 53 13.14 -0.97 -20.25
C ILE A 53 11.71 -1.28 -19.77
N GLU A 54 11.60 -1.84 -18.59
CA GLU A 54 10.36 -2.08 -17.87
C GLU A 54 10.17 -0.97 -16.84
N ASN A 55 9.17 -0.13 -17.06
CA ASN A 55 8.76 0.89 -16.10
C ASN A 55 7.82 0.24 -15.07
N TRP A 56 8.25 0.22 -13.82
CA TRP A 56 7.45 -0.26 -12.71
C TRP A 56 6.93 0.93 -11.91
N GLU A 57 5.62 1.11 -11.93
CA GLU A 57 4.94 2.06 -11.07
C GLU A 57 4.55 1.36 -9.77
N SER A 58 5.06 1.90 -8.67
CA SER A 58 4.71 1.49 -7.31
C SER A 58 3.78 2.52 -6.71
N ARG A 59 2.62 2.06 -6.24
CA ARG A 59 1.81 2.82 -5.29
C ARG A 59 2.40 2.57 -3.92
N ASP A 60 2.78 3.63 -3.22
CA ASP A 60 3.45 3.48 -1.94
C ASP A 60 2.52 3.82 -0.79
N PHE A 61 2.53 3.00 0.25
CA PHE A 61 1.80 3.27 1.49
C PHE A 61 2.80 3.69 2.56
N LEU A 62 2.71 4.95 3.00
CA LEU A 62 3.54 5.52 4.05
C LEU A 62 2.81 5.36 5.39
N ILE A 63 3.33 4.48 6.24
CA ILE A 63 2.75 4.13 7.53
C ILE A 63 3.72 4.58 8.62
N LEU A 64 3.23 5.09 9.76
CA LEU A 64 4.13 5.35 10.88
C LEU A 64 4.69 4.03 11.41
N ALA A 65 5.97 3.99 11.73
CA ALA A 65 6.61 2.76 12.17
C ALA A 65 5.97 2.16 13.45
N GLU A 66 5.39 3.01 14.30
CA GLU A 66 4.67 2.58 15.51
C GLU A 66 3.27 1.99 15.24
N ASP A 67 2.67 2.31 14.08
CA ASP A 67 1.34 1.84 13.69
C ASP A 67 1.40 0.57 12.83
N LEU A 68 2.59 0.06 12.51
CA LEU A 68 2.73 -1.15 11.70
C LEU A 68 2.18 -2.37 12.44
N PRO A 69 1.14 -3.05 11.91
CA PRO A 69 0.42 -4.06 12.66
C PRO A 69 1.21 -5.36 12.83
N PHE A 70 2.04 -5.74 11.84
CA PHE A 70 2.72 -7.03 11.78
C PHE A 70 4.26 -6.90 11.71
N GLY A 71 4.81 -5.74 12.08
CA GLY A 71 6.24 -5.46 11.99
C GLY A 71 6.69 -5.03 10.60
N GLU A 72 7.91 -5.41 10.19
CA GLU A 72 8.46 -5.01 8.88
C GLU A 72 7.64 -5.63 7.73
N PRO A 73 7.29 -4.85 6.68
CA PRO A 73 6.57 -5.35 5.51
C PRO A 73 7.32 -6.45 4.77
N GLU A 74 6.59 -7.48 4.34
CA GLU A 74 7.13 -8.63 3.64
C GLU A 74 6.53 -8.75 2.25
N ARG A 75 7.25 -9.41 1.33
CA ARG A 75 6.75 -9.63 -0.02
C ARG A 75 5.54 -10.56 0.02
N GLY A 76 4.46 -10.19 -0.67
CA GLY A 76 3.22 -10.96 -0.69
C GLY A 76 2.21 -10.57 0.40
N ASP A 77 2.56 -9.63 1.29
CA ASP A 77 1.56 -8.91 2.07
C ASP A 77 0.62 -8.15 1.15
N LEU A 78 -0.60 -7.88 1.61
CA LEU A 78 -1.64 -7.22 0.83
C LEU A 78 -2.10 -5.95 1.54
N VAL A 79 -2.36 -4.90 0.77
CA VAL A 79 -2.95 -3.65 1.24
C VAL A 79 -4.22 -3.42 0.43
N LEU A 80 -5.36 -3.35 1.12
CA LEU A 80 -6.64 -3.07 0.52
C LEU A 80 -7.00 -1.60 0.78
N GLU A 81 -7.19 -0.85 -0.30
CA GLU A 81 -7.58 0.55 -0.28
C GLU A 81 -9.00 0.69 -0.81
N LEU A 82 -9.89 1.28 -0.02
CA LEU A 82 -11.23 1.64 -0.48
C LEU A 82 -11.17 2.99 -1.21
N SER A 83 -11.36 2.97 -2.53
CA SER A 83 -11.32 4.16 -3.37
C SER A 83 -12.57 4.25 -4.24
N GLY A 84 -13.36 5.31 -4.05
CA GLY A 84 -14.58 5.53 -4.86
C GLY A 84 -15.69 4.50 -4.67
N GLY A 85 -15.61 3.65 -3.64
CA GLY A 85 -16.54 2.54 -3.40
C GLY A 85 -16.01 1.18 -3.86
N ASP A 86 -14.90 1.15 -4.59
CA ASP A 86 -14.24 -0.08 -5.00
C ASP A 86 -13.08 -0.41 -4.05
N GLU A 87 -12.92 -1.70 -3.75
CA GLU A 87 -11.77 -2.22 -3.00
C GLU A 87 -10.63 -2.54 -3.98
N LEU A 88 -9.56 -1.77 -3.89
CA LEU A 88 -8.36 -1.96 -4.70
C LEU A 88 -7.34 -2.76 -3.89
N GLU A 89 -6.94 -3.91 -4.41
CA GLU A 89 -5.93 -4.76 -3.78
C GLU A 89 -4.53 -4.45 -4.33
N TYR A 90 -3.60 -4.21 -3.41
CA TYR A 90 -2.21 -3.93 -3.71
C TYR A 90 -1.31 -4.96 -3.02
N GLU A 91 -0.53 -5.70 -3.80
CA GLU A 91 0.47 -6.62 -3.28
C GLU A 91 1.77 -5.89 -2.95
N VAL A 92 2.31 -6.12 -1.75
CA VAL A 92 3.64 -5.67 -1.35
C VAL A 92 4.68 -6.36 -2.22
N ALA A 93 5.13 -5.63 -3.23
CA ALA A 93 6.03 -6.10 -4.25
C ALA A 93 6.88 -4.94 -4.78
N ALA A 94 8.15 -5.24 -5.01
CA ALA A 94 9.09 -4.35 -5.66
C ALA A 94 9.88 -5.11 -6.74
N PRO A 95 10.44 -4.40 -7.74
CA PRO A 95 11.34 -4.98 -8.74
C PRO A 95 12.52 -5.74 -8.12
N ARG A 96 13.14 -6.63 -8.90
CA ARG A 96 14.30 -7.39 -8.44
C ARG A 96 15.43 -6.46 -7.98
N GLY A 97 15.99 -6.76 -6.81
CA GLY A 97 17.08 -5.97 -6.21
C GLY A 97 16.63 -4.71 -5.48
N ILE A 98 15.33 -4.41 -5.49
CA ILE A 98 14.74 -3.31 -4.71
C ILE A 98 14.04 -3.89 -3.48
N PRO A 99 14.29 -3.37 -2.26
CA PRO A 99 13.57 -3.81 -1.08
C PRO A 99 12.09 -3.43 -1.21
N VAL A 100 11.20 -4.25 -0.64
CA VAL A 100 9.74 -3.99 -0.67
C VAL A 100 9.31 -2.85 0.26
N PHE A 101 10.18 -2.41 1.15
CA PHE A 101 9.96 -1.22 1.96
C PHE A 101 11.26 -0.45 2.18
N ARG A 102 11.13 0.82 2.56
CA ARG A 102 12.23 1.66 3.05
C ARG A 102 11.72 2.58 4.16
N TYR A 103 12.62 3.04 5.02
CA TYR A 103 12.31 4.15 5.90
C TYR A 103 12.23 5.46 5.12
N GLY A 104 11.21 6.26 5.39
CA GLY A 104 10.95 7.54 4.73
C GLY A 104 11.81 8.68 5.26
N ASP A 105 12.41 8.52 6.43
CA ASP A 105 13.21 9.54 7.12
C ASP A 105 14.42 8.93 7.85
N ALA A 106 15.35 9.80 8.28
CA ALA A 106 16.55 9.37 8.99
C ALA A 106 16.25 8.77 10.38
N PHE A 107 15.13 9.15 10.99
CA PHE A 107 14.71 8.69 12.32
C PHE A 107 13.82 7.45 12.29
N ARG A 108 13.51 6.92 11.09
CA ARG A 108 12.68 5.72 10.89
C ARG A 108 11.27 5.87 11.46
N SER A 109 10.73 7.09 11.47
CA SER A 109 9.37 7.38 11.93
C SER A 109 8.32 6.92 10.93
N ILE A 110 8.66 6.88 9.63
CA ILE A 110 7.77 6.46 8.55
C ILE A 110 8.38 5.26 7.84
N VAL A 111 7.56 4.24 7.59
CA VAL A 111 7.85 3.13 6.70
C VAL A 111 7.08 3.30 5.41
N ARG A 112 7.80 3.37 4.30
CA ARG A 112 7.28 3.43 2.94
C ARG A 112 7.25 2.03 2.37
N VAL A 113 6.05 1.49 2.18
CA VAL A 113 5.81 0.16 1.61
C VAL A 113 5.60 0.31 0.11
N HIS A 114 6.38 -0.41 -0.68
CA HIS A 114 6.24 -0.47 -2.13
C HIS A 114 5.25 -1.57 -2.49
N THR A 115 4.27 -1.22 -3.30
CA THR A 115 3.23 -2.15 -3.74
C THR A 115 3.02 -2.08 -5.23
N LYS A 116 2.54 -3.18 -5.79
CA LYS A 116 1.99 -3.24 -7.12
C LYS A 116 0.51 -3.55 -6.99
N GLN A 117 -0.30 -2.85 -7.77
CA GLN A 117 -1.70 -3.21 -7.88
C GLN A 117 -1.80 -4.64 -8.39
N SER A 118 -2.42 -5.51 -7.60
CA SER A 118 -2.81 -6.82 -8.10
C SER A 118 -3.73 -6.58 -9.29
N GLU A 119 -3.56 -7.31 -10.40
CA GLU A 119 -4.58 -7.32 -11.46
C GLU A 119 -5.84 -8.00 -10.91
N GLY A 120 -6.58 -7.26 -10.08
CA GLY A 120 -7.87 -7.66 -9.56
C GLY A 120 -8.91 -7.39 -10.64
N VAL A 121 -9.25 -8.44 -11.39
CA VAL A 121 -10.64 -8.83 -11.64
C VAL A 121 -11.63 -7.71 -11.26
N ALA A 122 -12.02 -6.90 -12.24
CA ALA A 122 -12.96 -5.81 -11.99
C ALA A 122 -14.31 -6.41 -11.57
N ILE A 123 -14.67 -6.25 -10.30
CA ILE A 123 -15.96 -6.74 -9.81
C ILE A 123 -17.02 -5.75 -10.27
N LEU A 124 -18.02 -6.24 -11.00
CA LEU A 124 -19.10 -5.37 -11.50
C LEU A 124 -20.02 -4.98 -10.33
N SER A 125 -20.02 -3.70 -9.98
CA SER A 125 -20.93 -3.11 -9.00
C SER A 125 -22.08 -2.38 -9.71
N THR A 126 -23.28 -2.42 -9.13
CA THR A 126 -24.41 -1.61 -9.62
C THR A 126 -24.25 -0.13 -9.24
N GLU A 127 -25.03 0.77 -9.85
CA GLU A 127 -25.03 2.21 -9.50
C GLU A 127 -25.45 2.50 -8.03
N ALA A 128 -25.98 1.50 -7.32
CA ALA A 128 -26.30 1.57 -5.90
C ALA A 128 -25.16 1.08 -4.98
N GLY A 129 -24.01 0.68 -5.53
CA GLY A 129 -22.86 0.15 -4.79
C GLY A 129 -23.02 -1.31 -4.34
N GLU A 130 -24.04 -2.01 -4.83
CA GLU A 130 -24.24 -3.43 -4.53
C GLU A 130 -23.44 -4.30 -5.50
N GLN A 131 -22.66 -5.22 -4.94
CA GLN A 131 -21.80 -6.15 -5.67
C GLN A 131 -22.66 -7.15 -6.45
N LEU A 132 -22.49 -7.21 -7.79
CA LEU A 132 -23.19 -8.20 -8.58
C LEU A 132 -22.59 -9.58 -8.30
N THR A 133 -23.44 -10.55 -7.96
CA THR A 133 -23.04 -11.93 -7.70
C THR A 133 -23.69 -12.88 -8.71
N THR A 134 -23.03 -14.00 -8.98
CA THR A 134 -23.56 -15.13 -9.75
C THR A 134 -24.68 -15.83 -8.97
N GLU A 135 -25.46 -16.70 -9.62
CA GLU A 135 -26.50 -17.51 -8.93
C GLU A 135 -25.94 -18.41 -7.81
N ALA A 136 -24.62 -18.62 -7.77
CA ALA A 136 -23.90 -19.34 -6.72
C ALA A 136 -23.39 -18.43 -5.58
N GLY A 137 -23.70 -17.13 -5.60
CA GLY A 137 -23.30 -16.15 -4.58
C GLY A 137 -21.84 -15.68 -4.68
N GLN A 138 -21.16 -15.92 -5.80
CA GLN A 138 -19.79 -15.43 -6.03
C GLN A 138 -19.79 -14.10 -6.79
N PRO A 139 -18.91 -13.15 -6.46
CA PRO A 139 -18.84 -11.86 -7.14
C PRO A 139 -18.56 -12.01 -8.64
N LEU A 140 -19.28 -11.25 -9.47
CA LEU A 140 -19.16 -11.22 -10.92
C LEU A 140 -17.97 -10.38 -11.34
N VAL A 141 -17.15 -10.97 -12.20
CA VAL A 141 -15.86 -10.47 -12.64
C VAL A 141 -15.95 -10.06 -14.11
N ALA A 142 -15.51 -8.85 -14.46
CA ALA A 142 -15.29 -8.48 -15.85
C ALA A 142 -13.98 -9.11 -16.36
N GLN A 143 -14.03 -9.74 -17.54
CA GLN A 143 -12.86 -10.23 -18.27
C GLN A 143 -12.26 -9.15 -19.15
#